data_AF-A0A6N6JXC5-F1
#
_entry.id   AF-A0A6N6JXC5-F1
#
_cell.length_a   1.000
_cell.length_b   1.000
_cell.length_c   1.000
_cell.angle_alpha   90.00
_cell.angle_beta   90.00
_cell.angle_gamma   90.00
#
_symmetry.space_group_name_H-M   'P 1'
#
loop_
_entity.id
_entity.type
_entity.pdbx_description
1 polymer ?
#
loop_
_entity_poly.entity_id
_entity_poly.type
_entity_poly.pdbx_seq_one_letter_code
_entity_poly.pdbx_strand_id
1 'polypeptide(L)'
;MSSYTNDENGVCRFIQDKALQAWERNGSPYLLSNAVTDFREYGDMKSVIGNKSLKAWVSNKEDLLNVKVMTHPVAKARIVVVPKDSNFSFESEAKASSTNVKKELTNREITILFLEAIGSLPQHDLDEINIPVRILAKLMR
;
A
#
# COMPACT_ATOMS: atom_id res chain seq x y z
N MET A 1 -16.97 19.96 -2.91
CA MET A 1 -17.65 18.67 -3.11
C MET A 1 -17.46 18.29 -4.57
N SER A 2 -16.51 17.42 -4.89
CA SER A 2 -16.36 16.92 -6.25
C SER A 2 -17.47 15.89 -6.50
N SER A 3 -18.47 16.25 -7.29
CA SER A 3 -19.48 15.32 -7.77
C SER A 3 -18.91 14.58 -8.97
N TYR A 4 -18.48 13.33 -8.77
CA TYR A 4 -18.11 12.46 -9.88
C TYR A 4 -19.37 11.90 -10.52
N THR A 5 -19.37 11.83 -11.85
CA THR A 5 -20.47 11.28 -12.65
C THR A 5 -20.17 9.84 -13.05
N ASN A 6 -21.20 9.02 -13.22
CA ASN A 6 -21.04 7.61 -13.60
C ASN A 6 -20.84 7.44 -15.13
N ASP A 7 -19.87 8.18 -15.67
CA ASP A 7 -19.44 8.11 -17.07
C ASP A 7 -17.92 8.05 -17.14
N GLU A 8 -17.41 7.86 -18.35
CA GLU A 8 -15.98 7.72 -18.63
C GLU A 8 -15.14 8.88 -18.09
N ASN A 9 -15.62 10.12 -18.21
CA ASN A 9 -14.90 11.30 -17.73
C ASN A 9 -14.94 11.39 -16.20
N GLY A 10 -16.06 11.02 -15.58
CA GLY A 10 -16.19 11.01 -14.13
C GLY A 10 -15.27 9.97 -13.47
N VAL A 11 -15.15 8.77 -14.04
CA VAL A 11 -14.19 7.75 -13.60
C VAL A 11 -12.75 8.22 -13.80
N CYS A 12 -12.44 8.86 -14.93
CA CYS A 12 -11.09 9.40 -15.17
C CYS A 12 -10.70 10.46 -14.13
N ARG A 13 -11.58 11.44 -13.90
CA ARG A 13 -11.36 12.48 -12.88
C ARG A 13 -11.21 11.89 -11.49
N PHE A 14 -12.02 10.90 -11.15
CA PHE A 14 -11.92 10.23 -9.86
C PHE A 14 -10.56 9.58 -9.63
N ILE A 15 -10.06 8.82 -10.62
CA ILE A 15 -8.77 8.14 -10.51
C ILE A 15 -7.64 9.16 -10.44
N GLN A 16 -7.72 10.24 -11.22
CA GLN A 16 -6.76 11.34 -11.18
C GLN A 16 -6.72 12.02 -9.81
N ASP A 17 -7.88 12.42 -9.27
CA ASP A 17 -8.00 13.07 -7.97
C ASP A 17 -7.49 12.16 -6.84
N LYS A 18 -7.80 10.86 -6.87
CA LYS A 18 -7.30 9.90 -5.88
C LYS A 18 -5.81 9.68 -5.98
N ALA A 19 -5.25 9.62 -7.18
CA ALA A 19 -3.81 9.52 -7.38
C ALA A 19 -3.09 10.76 -6.84
N LEU A 20 -3.61 11.97 -7.12
CA LEU A 20 -3.07 13.22 -6.59
C LEU A 20 -3.17 13.29 -5.06
N GLN A 21 -4.35 13.01 -4.49
CA GLN A 21 -4.54 13.04 -3.03
C GLN A 21 -3.65 12.05 -2.30
N ALA A 22 -3.50 10.82 -2.81
CA ALA A 22 -2.61 9.83 -2.22
C ALA A 22 -1.15 10.30 -2.23
N TRP A 23 -0.75 10.93 -3.35
CA TRP A 23 0.58 11.48 -3.53
C TRP A 23 0.86 12.68 -2.62
N GLU A 24 -0.03 13.67 -2.58
CA GLU A 24 0.12 14.87 -1.76
C GLU A 24 0.09 14.56 -0.26
N ARG A 25 -0.77 13.63 0.17
CA ARG A 25 -0.94 13.33 1.59
C ARG A 25 0.17 12.45 2.15
N ASN A 26 0.56 11.41 1.40
CA ASN A 26 1.40 10.33 1.92
C ASN A 26 2.68 10.13 1.11
N GLY A 27 2.88 10.84 0.00
CA GLY A 27 3.96 10.57 -0.95
C GLY A 27 3.87 9.16 -1.55
N SER A 28 2.68 8.54 -1.55
CA SER A 28 2.50 7.14 -1.89
C SER A 28 1.57 6.95 -3.09
N PRO A 29 1.79 5.90 -3.89
CA PRO A 29 1.01 5.70 -5.11
C PRO A 29 -0.38 5.13 -4.78
N TYR A 30 -1.40 5.50 -5.55
CA TYR A 30 -2.76 5.04 -5.33
C TYR A 30 -2.98 3.63 -5.90
N LEU A 31 -3.60 2.74 -5.13
CA LEU A 31 -3.83 1.35 -5.54
C LEU A 31 -5.13 1.19 -6.34
N LEU A 32 -5.04 0.71 -7.57
CA LEU A 32 -6.19 0.55 -8.47
C LEU A 32 -7.24 -0.44 -7.98
N SER A 33 -6.87 -1.43 -7.16
CA SER A 33 -7.86 -2.35 -6.57
C SER A 33 -8.86 -1.63 -5.66
N ASN A 34 -8.47 -0.50 -5.07
CA ASN A 34 -9.34 0.29 -4.20
C ASN A 34 -10.30 1.17 -5.00
N ALA A 35 -9.97 1.50 -6.26
CA ALA A 35 -10.74 2.41 -7.09
C ALA A 35 -12.21 1.97 -7.25
N VAL A 36 -12.48 0.68 -7.42
CA VAL A 36 -13.85 0.16 -7.57
C VAL A 36 -14.64 0.32 -6.26
N THR A 37 -14.00 0.11 -5.12
CA THR A 37 -14.64 0.25 -3.80
C THR A 37 -14.88 1.73 -3.50
N ASP A 38 -13.87 2.57 -3.70
CA ASP A 38 -13.92 4.00 -3.38
C ASP A 38 -14.87 4.78 -4.32
N PHE A 39 -15.11 4.28 -5.53
CA PHE A 39 -16.04 4.90 -6.49
C PHE A 39 -17.51 4.52 -6.28
N ARG A 40 -17.79 3.50 -5.46
CA ARG A 40 -19.15 2.96 -5.27
C ARG A 40 -20.16 4.01 -4.79
N GLU A 41 -19.68 5.02 -4.06
CA GLU A 41 -20.51 6.15 -3.59
C GLU A 41 -20.97 7.09 -4.71
N TYR A 42 -20.32 7.02 -5.88
CA TYR A 42 -20.58 7.91 -7.03
C TYR A 42 -21.19 7.18 -8.23
N GLY A 43 -21.06 5.85 -8.29
CA GLY A 43 -21.63 5.05 -9.37
C GLY A 43 -21.05 3.64 -9.44
N ASP A 44 -21.36 2.95 -10.54
CA ASP A 44 -20.78 1.65 -10.84
C ASP A 44 -19.65 1.80 -11.85
N MET A 45 -18.41 1.83 -11.36
CA MET A 45 -17.22 1.86 -12.23
C MET A 45 -17.21 0.68 -13.22
N LYS A 46 -17.78 -0.48 -12.85
CA LYS A 46 -17.79 -1.66 -13.74
C LYS A 46 -18.63 -1.44 -14.99
N SER A 47 -19.74 -0.72 -14.88
CA SER A 47 -20.58 -0.41 -16.04
C SER A 47 -19.88 0.53 -17.02
N VAL A 48 -18.97 1.38 -16.54
CA VAL A 48 -18.17 2.30 -17.36
C VAL A 48 -16.96 1.62 -18.02
N ILE A 49 -16.28 0.71 -17.33
CA ILE A 49 -15.13 -0.02 -17.90
C ILE A 49 -15.56 -1.20 -18.80
N GLY A 50 -16.79 -1.69 -18.63
CA GLY A 50 -17.34 -2.84 -19.36
C GLY A 50 -16.57 -4.14 -19.08
N ASN A 51 -16.33 -4.93 -20.14
CA ASN A 51 -15.63 -6.21 -20.05
C ASN A 51 -14.09 -6.09 -19.97
N LYS A 52 -13.54 -4.87 -19.92
CA LYS A 52 -12.09 -4.66 -19.85
C LYS A 52 -11.61 -4.77 -18.41
N SER A 53 -10.39 -5.27 -18.22
CA SER A 53 -9.75 -5.17 -16.90
C SER A 53 -9.48 -3.70 -16.57
N LEU A 54 -9.64 -3.33 -15.30
CA LEU A 54 -9.40 -1.96 -14.86
C LEU A 54 -7.98 -1.49 -15.21
N LYS A 55 -7.01 -2.40 -15.14
CA LYS A 55 -5.63 -2.17 -15.63
C LYS A 55 -5.62 -1.74 -17.09
N ALA A 56 -6.18 -2.56 -17.97
CA ALA A 56 -6.16 -2.30 -19.40
C ALA A 56 -6.92 -1.02 -19.73
N TRP A 57 -8.00 -0.73 -19.01
CA TRP A 57 -8.79 0.48 -19.22
C TRP A 57 -8.00 1.75 -18.85
N VAL A 58 -7.34 1.79 -17.70
CA VAL A 58 -6.57 2.96 -17.26
C VAL A 58 -5.28 3.10 -18.08
N SER A 59 -4.61 1.99 -18.42
CA SER A 59 -3.40 2.04 -19.25
C SER A 59 -3.65 2.57 -20.66
N ASN A 60 -4.84 2.34 -21.24
CA ASN A 60 -5.21 2.94 -22.53
C ASN A 60 -5.49 4.45 -22.44
N LYS A 61 -5.47 5.04 -21.24
CA LYS A 61 -5.86 6.43 -20.99
C LYS A 61 -4.86 7.19 -20.12
N GLU A 62 -3.66 6.66 -19.91
CA GLU A 62 -2.61 7.28 -19.08
C GLU A 62 -2.38 8.75 -19.44
N ASP A 63 -2.31 9.06 -20.73
CA ASP A 63 -2.13 10.43 -21.21
C ASP A 63 -3.31 11.35 -20.93
N LEU A 64 -4.54 10.82 -20.99
CA LEU A 64 -5.76 11.59 -20.75
C LEU A 64 -5.98 11.85 -19.26
N LEU A 65 -5.58 10.89 -18.40
CA LEU A 65 -5.62 11.03 -16.94
C LEU A 65 -4.45 11.84 -16.37
N ASN A 66 -3.42 12.14 -17.17
CA ASN A 66 -2.14 12.68 -16.68
C ASN A 66 -1.54 11.86 -15.53
N VAL A 67 -1.64 10.54 -15.64
CA VAL A 67 -1.12 9.58 -14.67
C VAL A 67 -0.29 8.51 -15.35
N LYS A 68 0.59 7.88 -14.58
CA LYS A 68 1.35 6.70 -15.00
C LYS A 68 0.82 5.48 -14.25
N VAL A 69 0.47 4.42 -14.99
CA VAL A 69 0.09 3.15 -14.38
C VAL A 69 1.34 2.29 -14.24
N MET A 70 1.61 1.86 -13.02
CA MET A 70 2.76 1.01 -12.72
C MET A 70 2.28 -0.30 -12.11
N THR A 71 2.82 -1.43 -12.57
CA THR A 71 2.58 -2.73 -11.96
C THR A 71 3.75 -3.07 -11.04
N HIS A 72 3.47 -3.50 -9.82
CA HIS A 72 4.51 -3.93 -8.90
C HIS A 72 5.30 -5.11 -9.51
N PRO A 73 6.65 -5.10 -9.49
CA PRO A 73 7.47 -6.11 -10.15
C PRO A 73 7.24 -7.52 -9.60
N VAL A 74 7.10 -7.65 -8.28
CA VAL A 74 6.89 -8.94 -7.59
C VAL A 74 5.41 -9.36 -7.50
N ALA A 75 4.49 -8.44 -7.26
CA ALA A 75 3.08 -8.72 -7.07
C ALA A 75 2.26 -8.18 -8.26
N LYS A 76 2.14 -8.97 -9.33
CA LYS A 76 1.49 -8.54 -10.59
C LYS A 76 0.04 -8.05 -10.46
N ALA A 77 -0.64 -8.38 -9.36
CA ALA A 77 -1.98 -7.90 -9.03
C ALA A 77 -1.99 -6.52 -8.36
N ARG A 78 -0.86 -6.04 -7.81
CA ARG A 78 -0.71 -4.71 -7.23
C ARG A 78 -0.38 -3.72 -8.34
N ILE A 79 -1.41 -3.04 -8.82
CA ILE A 79 -1.31 -2.03 -9.87
C ILE A 79 -1.57 -0.69 -9.21
N VAL A 80 -0.67 0.25 -9.42
CA VAL A 80 -0.73 1.57 -8.81
C VAL A 80 -0.75 2.67 -9.86
N VAL A 81 -1.27 3.82 -9.46
CA VAL A 81 -1.38 5.03 -10.28
C VAL A 81 -0.63 6.14 -9.57
N VAL A 82 0.23 6.83 -10.31
CA VAL A 82 0.96 8.01 -9.84
C VAL A 82 0.75 9.16 -10.82
N PRO A 83 0.82 10.42 -10.38
CA PRO A 83 0.83 11.56 -11.30
C PRO A 83 1.97 11.44 -12.32
N LYS A 84 1.76 11.89 -13.56
CA LYS A 84 2.71 11.71 -14.68
C LYS A 84 4.09 12.34 -14.42
N ASP A 85 4.12 13.46 -13.71
CA ASP A 85 5.33 14.20 -13.35
C ASP A 85 6.03 13.65 -12.09
N SER A 86 5.44 12.65 -11.43
CA SER A 86 6.01 12.04 -10.23
C SER A 86 7.08 11.03 -10.61
N ASN A 87 8.30 11.22 -10.09
CA ASN A 87 9.42 10.31 -10.30
C ASN A 87 9.33 9.08 -9.35
N PHE A 88 8.17 8.43 -9.32
CA PHE A 88 7.97 7.20 -8.56
C PHE A 88 8.66 6.06 -9.30
N SER A 89 9.78 5.61 -8.76
CA SER A 89 10.28 4.28 -9.03
C SER A 89 9.81 3.39 -7.88
N PHE A 90 9.60 2.10 -8.16
CA PHE A 90 9.77 1.10 -7.11
C PHE A 90 11.28 1.02 -6.80
N GLU A 91 11.89 2.16 -6.45
CA GLU A 91 13.28 2.24 -6.03
C GLU A 91 13.33 1.46 -4.72
N SER A 92 13.76 0.22 -4.85
CA SER A 92 14.43 -0.47 -3.79
C SER A 92 13.58 -0.69 -2.52
N GLU A 93 12.60 -1.61 -2.59
CA GLU A 93 12.58 -2.65 -1.55
C GLU A 93 13.93 -3.41 -1.50
N ALA A 94 14.85 -3.23 -2.46
CA ALA A 94 16.26 -3.59 -2.37
C ALA A 94 17.09 -2.80 -1.32
N LYS A 95 16.50 -1.89 -0.51
CA LYS A 95 17.08 -1.43 0.76
C LYS A 95 16.40 -2.04 1.99
N ALA A 96 15.55 -3.03 1.77
CA ALA A 96 15.29 -4.12 2.70
C ALA A 96 15.57 -5.42 1.93
N SER A 97 16.85 -5.79 1.84
CA SER A 97 17.23 -7.14 1.41
C SER A 97 16.59 -8.16 2.34
N SER A 98 15.37 -8.57 2.01
CA SER A 98 14.85 -9.88 2.31
C SER A 98 14.73 -10.55 0.96
N THR A 99 15.90 -10.92 0.45
CA THR A 99 16.11 -12.26 -0.11
C THR A 99 15.01 -13.16 0.44
N ASN A 100 14.13 -13.66 -0.42
CA ASN A 100 13.07 -14.58 -0.04
C ASN A 100 13.66 -15.99 0.24
N VAL A 101 14.82 -16.02 0.90
CA VAL A 101 15.09 -17.02 1.91
C VAL A 101 14.23 -16.54 3.08
N LYS A 102 13.21 -17.29 3.48
CA LYS A 102 12.67 -17.12 4.83
C LYS A 102 13.88 -17.21 5.76
N LYS A 103 14.47 -16.08 6.17
CA LYS A 103 15.48 -16.08 7.20
C LYS A 103 14.69 -16.51 8.42
N GLU A 104 14.79 -17.78 8.76
CA GLU A 104 14.25 -18.27 10.01
C GLU A 104 14.89 -17.39 11.08
N LEU A 105 14.08 -16.52 11.65
CA LEU A 105 14.51 -15.68 12.74
C LEU A 105 14.93 -16.63 13.85
N THR A 106 16.16 -16.48 14.31
CA THR A 106 16.62 -17.19 15.49
C THR A 106 15.74 -16.82 16.68
N ASN A 107 15.61 -17.71 17.67
CA ASN A 107 14.88 -17.40 18.90
C ASN A 107 15.35 -16.09 19.55
N ARG A 108 16.65 -15.80 19.44
CA ARG A 108 17.25 -14.53 19.87
C ARG A 108 16.69 -13.32 19.12
N GLU A 109 16.62 -13.36 17.79
CA GLU A 109 16.07 -12.27 16.98
C GLU A 109 14.58 -12.05 17.29
N ILE A 110 13.79 -13.13 17.44
CA ILE A 110 12.37 -13.05 17.82
C ILE A 110 12.20 -12.40 19.19
N THR A 111 13.05 -12.75 20.15
CA THR A 111 13.01 -12.22 21.52
C THR A 111 13.32 -10.73 21.55
N ILE A 112 14.29 -10.28 20.75
CA ILE A 112 14.61 -8.85 20.63
C ILE A 112 13.41 -8.06 20.09
N LEU A 113 12.78 -8.54 19.01
CA LEU A 113 11.58 -7.90 18.43
C LEU A 113 10.42 -7.84 19.43
N PHE A 114 10.24 -8.89 20.23
CA PHE A 114 9.23 -8.92 21.29
C PHE A 114 9.50 -7.86 22.38
N LEU A 115 10.77 -7.70 22.81
CA LEU A 115 11.15 -6.68 23.79
C LEU A 115 10.99 -5.26 23.24
N GLU A 116 11.29 -5.03 21.96
CA GLU A 116 11.05 -3.75 21.28
C GLU A 116 9.55 -3.42 21.24
N ALA A 117 8.70 -4.41 20.92
CA ALA A 117 7.26 -4.25 20.92
C ALA A 117 6.72 -3.91 22.31
N ILE A 118 7.19 -4.60 23.36
CA ILE A 118 6.83 -4.28 24.75
C ILE A 118 7.28 -2.85 25.10
N GLY A 119 8.50 -2.46 24.75
CA GLY A 119 9.02 -1.12 25.04
C GLY A 119 8.25 0.03 24.39
N SER A 120 7.38 -0.26 23.41
CA SER A 120 6.49 0.72 22.78
C SER A 120 5.16 0.93 23.54
N LEU A 121 4.88 0.12 24.56
CA LEU A 121 3.66 0.20 25.36
C LEU A 121 3.69 1.40 26.31
N PRO A 122 2.51 1.91 26.72
CA PRO A 122 2.39 2.92 27.76
C PRO A 122 3.02 2.47 29.08
N GLN A 123 3.51 3.44 29.87
CA GLN A 123 4.20 3.17 31.15
C GLN A 123 3.35 2.33 32.13
N HIS A 124 2.03 2.56 32.18
CA HIS A 124 1.14 1.80 33.07
C HIS A 124 1.02 0.32 32.68
N ASP A 125 1.06 0.00 31.39
CA ASP A 125 1.06 -1.39 30.90
C ASP A 125 2.41 -2.05 31.13
N LEU A 126 3.51 -1.29 30.96
CA LEU A 126 4.87 -1.76 31.24
C LEU A 126 5.06 -2.17 32.70
N ASP A 127 4.47 -1.45 33.64
CA ASP A 127 4.58 -1.72 35.08
C ASP A 127 3.90 -3.04 35.48
N GLU A 128 2.93 -3.52 34.70
CA GLU A 128 2.28 -4.82 34.92
C GLU A 128 3.12 -6.01 34.39
N ILE A 129 4.04 -5.73 33.46
CA ILE A 129 4.83 -6.76 32.78
C ILE A 129 5.97 -7.25 33.69
N ASN A 130 5.78 -8.46 34.22
CA ASN A 130 6.79 -9.15 35.03
C ASN A 130 7.40 -10.31 34.24
N ILE A 131 8.60 -10.10 33.66
CA ILE A 131 9.32 -11.14 32.91
C ILE A 131 10.46 -11.72 33.75
N PRO A 132 10.39 -13.01 34.17
CA PRO A 132 11.47 -13.62 34.92
C PRO A 132 12.74 -13.71 34.06
N VAL A 133 13.87 -13.22 34.59
CA VAL A 133 15.17 -13.19 33.87
C VAL A 133 15.60 -14.56 33.35
N ARG A 134 15.29 -15.64 34.08
CA ARG A 134 15.56 -17.02 33.64
C ARG A 134 14.90 -17.39 32.31
N ILE A 135 13.75 -16.77 31.99
CA ILE A 135 13.02 -17.01 30.75
C ILE A 135 13.71 -16.28 29.61
N LEU A 136 14.08 -14.99 29.80
CA LEU A 136 14.86 -14.24 28.81
C LEU A 136 16.19 -14.94 28.49
N ALA A 137 16.91 -15.42 29.50
CA ALA A 137 18.15 -16.15 29.29
C ALA A 137 17.99 -17.47 28.51
N LYS A 138 16.79 -18.10 28.53
CA LYS A 138 16.49 -19.29 27.72
C LYS A 138 16.12 -18.92 26.28
N LEU A 139 15.41 -17.81 26.10
CA LEU A 139 14.96 -17.34 24.80
C LEU A 139 16.09 -16.69 23.98
N MET A 140 17.10 -16.13 24.66
CA MET A 140 18.27 -15.49 24.04
C MET A 140 19.43 -16.45 23.72
N ARG A 141 19.26 -17.75 24.01
CA ARG A 141 20.25 -18.80 23.70
C ARG A 141 20.15 -19.32 22.28
#